data_AF-A0A1V9YVB3-F1
#
_entry.id   AF-A0A1V9YVB3-F1
#
_cell.length_a   1.000
_cell.length_b   1.000
_cell.length_c   1.000
_cell.angle_alpha   90.00
_cell.angle_beta   90.00
_cell.angle_gamma   90.00
#
_symmetry.space_group_name_H-M   'P 1'
#
loop_
_entity.id
_entity.type
_entity.pdbx_description
1 polymer ?
#
loop_
_entity_poly.entity_id
_entity_poly.type
_entity_poly.pdbx_seq_one_letter_code
_entity_poly.pdbx_strand_id
1 'polypeptide(L)'
;MLGPTATAELSAHFERLRVQKDLSRHLNDPQPRAEANSVVTCASSYIEAVDVLVRAGSSRQQFHYLFYHYAQSRGDGITRTELLTLLQENLGPAAVEADPRLFEKVYTYLKRHFTAPALSLASVVALLDARPTMATIDSVVIDVDKLVPLLAANNARNTVSCLWE
;
A
#
# COMPACT_ATOMS: atom_id res chain seq x y z
N MET A 1 -0.84 5.50 -18.08
CA MET A 1 -0.58 4.13 -18.58
C MET A 1 0.73 3.70 -17.99
N LEU A 2 0.71 2.62 -17.21
CA LEU A 2 1.93 2.02 -16.67
C LEU A 2 2.92 1.67 -17.79
N GLY A 3 4.21 1.96 -17.58
CA GLY A 3 5.26 1.61 -18.52
C GLY A 3 5.58 0.10 -18.52
N PRO A 4 6.33 -0.40 -19.52
CA PRO A 4 6.62 -1.84 -19.66
C PRO A 4 7.32 -2.44 -18.43
N THR A 5 8.21 -1.68 -17.78
CA THR A 5 8.88 -2.10 -16.55
C THR A 5 7.91 -2.30 -15.39
N ALA A 6 6.97 -1.36 -15.20
CA ALA A 6 5.95 -1.48 -14.16
C ALA A 6 5.03 -2.69 -14.39
N THR A 7 4.65 -2.93 -15.64
CA THR A 7 3.85 -4.10 -16.05
C THR A 7 4.57 -5.42 -15.74
N ALA A 8 5.88 -5.50 -16.01
CA ALA A 8 6.68 -6.68 -15.70
C ALA A 8 6.76 -6.95 -14.19
N GLU A 9 7.05 -5.93 -13.38
CA GLU A 9 7.14 -6.06 -11.92
C GLU A 9 5.80 -6.42 -11.28
N LEU A 10 4.69 -5.87 -11.78
CA LEU A 10 3.34 -6.23 -11.33
C LEU A 10 2.96 -7.66 -11.70
N SER A 11 3.39 -8.14 -12.88
CA SER A 11 3.18 -9.54 -13.28
C SER A 11 3.91 -10.50 -12.36
N ALA A 12 5.19 -10.24 -12.09
CA ALA A 12 5.99 -11.02 -11.15
C ALA A 12 5.39 -11.00 -9.74
N HIS A 13 4.93 -9.83 -9.32
CA HIS A 13 4.27 -9.66 -8.02
C HIS A 13 2.96 -10.45 -7.92
N PHE A 14 2.14 -10.44 -8.96
CA PHE A 14 0.89 -11.21 -9.01
C PHE A 14 1.13 -12.71 -8.85
N GLU A 15 2.10 -13.28 -9.58
CA GLU A 15 2.42 -14.70 -9.47
C GLU A 15 2.89 -15.06 -8.06
N ARG A 16 3.70 -14.19 -7.42
CA ARG A 16 4.08 -14.36 -6.01
C ARG A 16 2.87 -14.41 -5.10
N LEU A 17 1.96 -13.43 -5.20
CA LEU A 17 0.74 -13.37 -4.37
C LEU A 17 -0.14 -14.61 -4.57
N ARG A 18 -0.22 -15.12 -5.81
CA ARG A 18 -0.94 -16.35 -6.15
C ARG A 18 -0.33 -17.56 -5.46
N VAL A 19 1.00 -17.70 -5.49
CA VAL A 19 1.71 -18.82 -4.84
C VAL A 19 1.61 -18.73 -3.31
N GLN A 20 1.75 -17.53 -2.73
CA GLN A 20 1.66 -17.31 -1.29
C GLN A 20 0.23 -17.34 -0.74
N LYS A 21 -0.79 -17.50 -1.61
CA LYS A 21 -2.23 -17.40 -1.28
C LYS A 21 -2.61 -16.07 -0.59
N ASP A 22 -1.80 -15.03 -0.75
CA ASP A 22 -1.97 -13.74 -0.08
C ASP A 22 -2.88 -12.77 -0.87
N LEU A 23 -3.37 -13.16 -2.05
CA LEU A 23 -4.33 -12.38 -2.85
C LEU A 23 -5.52 -11.87 -2.02
N SER A 24 -5.99 -12.66 -1.04
CA SER A 24 -7.11 -12.28 -0.20
C SER A 24 -6.82 -11.11 0.74
N ARG A 25 -5.55 -10.88 1.15
CA ARG A 25 -5.15 -9.79 2.04
C ARG A 25 -5.02 -8.45 1.31
N HIS A 26 -4.60 -8.49 0.05
CA HIS A 26 -4.47 -7.29 -0.79
C HIS A 26 -5.80 -6.81 -1.37
N LEU A 27 -6.80 -7.70 -1.44
CA LEU A 27 -8.08 -7.45 -2.11
C LEU A 27 -9.29 -7.44 -1.16
N ASN A 28 -9.15 -7.85 0.11
CA ASN A 28 -10.24 -7.79 1.09
C ASN A 28 -9.86 -6.98 2.33
N ASP A 29 -10.61 -5.90 2.55
CA ASP A 29 -11.09 -5.49 3.88
C ASP A 29 -12.63 -5.59 3.82
N PRO A 30 -13.34 -5.92 4.91
CA PRO A 30 -14.72 -6.40 4.83
C PRO A 30 -15.68 -5.25 4.49
N GLN A 31 -16.15 -5.20 3.24
CA GLN A 31 -17.38 -4.46 2.91
C GLN A 31 -18.60 -5.39 3.01
N PRO A 32 -19.73 -4.90 3.55
CA PRO A 32 -20.96 -5.67 3.63
C PRO A 32 -21.48 -5.92 2.20
N ARG A 33 -21.84 -7.18 1.95
CA ARG A 33 -22.45 -7.75 0.74
C ARG A 33 -23.13 -6.73 -0.19
N ALA A 34 -22.54 -6.56 -1.38
CA ALA A 34 -23.28 -6.32 -2.62
C ALA A 34 -22.42 -6.75 -3.82
N GLU A 35 -22.82 -7.87 -4.42
CA GLU A 35 -22.79 -8.17 -5.86
C GLU A 35 -21.43 -8.20 -6.61
N ALA A 36 -21.07 -9.42 -7.01
CA ALA A 36 -20.07 -9.79 -8.02
C ALA A 36 -18.63 -9.29 -7.76
N ASN A 37 -17.97 -9.94 -6.80
CA ASN A 37 -16.53 -9.96 -6.66
C ASN A 37 -15.87 -10.35 -8.00
N SER A 38 -15.39 -9.37 -8.75
CA SER A 38 -14.30 -9.56 -9.70
C SER A 38 -13.08 -9.97 -8.87
N VAL A 39 -12.99 -11.25 -8.53
CA VAL A 39 -11.77 -11.83 -7.98
C VAL A 39 -10.73 -11.69 -9.07
N VAL A 40 -9.69 -10.89 -8.82
CA VAL A 40 -8.56 -10.76 -9.75
C VAL A 40 -7.97 -12.16 -9.94
N THR A 41 -8.22 -12.76 -11.10
CA THR A 41 -7.88 -14.17 -11.38
C THR A 41 -6.63 -14.33 -12.23
N CYS A 42 -6.16 -13.26 -12.88
CA CYS A 42 -4.99 -13.29 -13.75
C CYS A 42 -4.17 -11.99 -13.70
N ALA A 43 -2.91 -12.06 -14.11
CA ALA A 43 -1.95 -10.95 -14.05
C ALA A 43 -2.42 -9.71 -14.84
N SER A 44 -3.04 -9.89 -16.01
CA SER A 44 -3.55 -8.76 -16.81
C SER A 44 -4.65 -7.98 -16.07
N SER A 45 -5.60 -8.68 -15.43
CA SER A 45 -6.64 -8.05 -14.62
C SER A 45 -6.06 -7.35 -13.38
N TYR A 46 -4.99 -7.89 -12.80
CA TYR A 46 -4.29 -7.26 -11.68
C TYR A 46 -3.60 -5.95 -12.11
N ILE A 47 -2.88 -5.99 -13.23
CA ILE A 47 -2.21 -4.80 -13.79
C ILE A 47 -3.22 -3.73 -14.14
N GLU A 48 -4.34 -4.08 -14.77
CA GLU A 48 -5.40 -3.15 -15.11
C GLU A 48 -6.01 -2.52 -13.85
N ALA A 49 -6.30 -3.32 -12.82
CA ALA A 49 -6.80 -2.81 -11.55
C ALA A 49 -5.82 -1.84 -10.89
N VAL A 50 -4.52 -2.12 -10.92
CA VAL A 50 -3.49 -1.21 -10.38
C VAL A 50 -3.36 0.06 -11.24
N ASP A 51 -3.41 -0.03 -12.56
CA ASP A 51 -3.38 1.15 -13.44
C ASP A 51 -4.61 2.04 -13.23
N VAL A 52 -5.80 1.45 -13.01
CA VAL A 52 -7.00 2.20 -12.63
C VAL A 52 -6.85 2.83 -11.25
N LEU A 53 -6.33 2.09 -10.27
CA LEU A 53 -6.07 2.62 -8.92
C LEU A 53 -5.13 3.82 -8.95
N VAL A 54 -4.05 3.76 -9.73
CA VAL A 54 -3.09 4.87 -9.87
C VAL A 54 -3.74 6.09 -10.53
N ARG A 55 -4.56 5.89 -11.57
CA ARG A 55 -5.14 6.99 -12.34
C ARG A 55 -6.37 7.63 -11.68
N ALA A 56 -7.19 6.84 -11.02
CA ALA A 56 -8.53 7.24 -10.60
C ALA A 56 -8.91 6.77 -9.19
N GLY A 57 -8.04 6.03 -8.51
CA GLY A 57 -8.28 5.61 -7.14
C GLY A 57 -8.30 6.79 -6.18
N SER A 58 -9.17 6.72 -5.16
CA SER A 58 -9.11 7.64 -4.02
C SER A 58 -7.81 7.47 -3.23
N SER A 59 -7.35 8.53 -2.56
CA SER A 59 -6.16 8.49 -1.69
C SER A 59 -6.22 7.38 -0.65
N ARG A 60 -7.42 7.09 -0.13
CA ARG A 60 -7.63 5.97 0.80
C ARG A 60 -7.42 4.60 0.15
N GLN A 61 -7.94 4.36 -1.05
CA GLN A 61 -7.68 3.11 -1.77
C GLN A 61 -6.19 2.97 -2.10
N GLN A 62 -5.55 4.06 -2.48
CA GLN A 62 -4.11 4.11 -2.73
C GLN A 62 -3.29 3.82 -1.46
N PHE A 63 -3.68 4.38 -0.31
CA PHE A 63 -3.10 4.07 0.99
C PHE A 63 -3.25 2.59 1.36
N HIS A 64 -4.45 2.01 1.19
CA HIS A 64 -4.70 0.60 1.48
C HIS A 64 -3.79 -0.31 0.63
N TYR A 65 -3.65 -0.01 -0.65
CA TYR A 65 -2.76 -0.76 -1.53
C TYR A 65 -1.30 -0.65 -1.07
N LEU A 66 -0.81 0.57 -0.83
CA LEU A 66 0.57 0.81 -0.38
C LEU A 66 0.85 0.19 0.99
N PHE A 67 -0.12 0.17 1.91
CA PHE A 67 0.04 -0.41 3.25
C PHE A 67 0.66 -1.81 3.19
N TYR A 68 0.13 -2.69 2.35
CA TYR A 68 0.62 -4.07 2.23
C TYR A 68 1.96 -4.18 1.50
N HIS A 69 2.35 -3.17 0.71
CA HIS A 69 3.67 -3.12 0.10
C HIS A 69 4.75 -2.66 1.07
N TYR A 70 4.42 -1.84 2.06
CA TYR A 70 5.36 -1.40 3.11
C TYR A 70 5.35 -2.29 4.35
N ALA A 71 4.24 -2.95 4.68
CA ALA A 71 4.11 -3.87 5.82
C ALA A 71 4.80 -5.23 5.55
N GLN A 72 6.13 -5.21 5.42
CA GLN A 72 6.93 -6.37 5.02
C GLN A 72 7.52 -7.14 6.20
N SER A 73 7.82 -6.44 7.30
CA SER A 73 8.57 -7.02 8.42
C SER A 73 7.74 -7.97 9.29
N ARG A 74 6.41 -7.78 9.33
CA ARG A 74 5.52 -8.55 10.20
C ARG A 74 4.24 -8.92 9.48
N GLY A 75 3.88 -10.20 9.54
CA GLY A 75 2.66 -10.72 8.87
C GLY A 75 1.35 -10.27 9.51
N ASP A 76 1.39 -9.59 10.66
CA ASP A 76 0.21 -9.09 11.39
C ASP A 76 -0.04 -7.58 11.21
N GLY A 77 0.84 -6.84 10.54
CA GLY A 77 0.63 -5.42 10.28
C GLY A 77 1.88 -4.64 9.92
N ILE A 78 1.74 -3.32 9.85
CA ILE A 78 2.82 -2.39 9.56
C ILE A 78 3.50 -1.97 10.86
N THR A 79 4.81 -1.80 10.86
CA THR A 79 5.53 -1.15 11.97
C THR A 79 5.46 0.37 11.85
N ARG A 80 5.78 1.09 12.94
CA ARG A 80 5.85 2.56 12.91
C ARG A 80 6.83 3.08 11.85
N THR A 81 7.99 2.43 11.73
CA THR A 81 9.03 2.85 10.77
C THR A 81 8.54 2.68 9.34
N GLU A 82 7.96 1.52 9.01
CA GLU A 82 7.39 1.27 7.67
C GLU A 82 6.26 2.24 7.33
N LEU A 83 5.38 2.55 8.29
CA LEU A 83 4.32 3.53 8.10
C LEU A 83 4.88 4.94 7.85
N LEU A 84 5.92 5.34 8.60
CA LEU A 84 6.58 6.63 8.38
C LEU A 84 7.21 6.70 6.98
N THR A 85 7.88 5.64 6.53
CA THR A 85 8.45 5.56 5.18
C THR A 85 7.35 5.65 4.12
N LEU A 86 6.24 4.90 4.27
CA LEU A 86 5.09 4.97 3.36
C LEU A 86 4.60 6.42 3.23
N LEU A 87 4.36 7.10 4.35
CA LEU A 87 3.84 8.46 4.35
C LEU A 87 4.86 9.46 3.80
N GLN A 88 6.14 9.33 4.14
CA GLN A 88 7.19 10.22 3.64
C GLN A 88 7.31 10.14 2.11
N GLU A 89 7.20 8.96 1.55
CA GLU A 89 7.41 8.70 0.13
C GLU A 89 6.17 8.99 -0.72
N ASN A 90 4.96 8.90 -0.15
CA ASN A 90 3.71 8.89 -0.90
C ASN A 90 2.73 10.03 -0.51
N LEU A 91 3.14 10.99 0.32
CA LEU A 91 2.36 12.22 0.48
C LEU A 91 2.41 13.05 -0.81
N GLY A 92 1.24 13.45 -1.30
CA GLY A 92 1.11 14.23 -2.51
C GLY A 92 1.72 15.63 -2.38
N PRO A 93 2.25 16.20 -3.47
CA PRO A 93 2.92 17.50 -3.45
C PRO A 93 1.99 18.61 -2.93
N ALA A 94 0.71 18.59 -3.33
CA ALA A 94 -0.28 19.57 -2.87
C ALA A 94 -0.48 19.59 -1.35
N ALA A 95 -0.38 18.43 -0.68
CA ALA A 95 -0.50 18.36 0.77
C ALA A 95 0.73 18.92 1.49
N VAL A 96 1.92 18.68 0.94
CA VAL A 96 3.18 19.22 1.45
C VAL A 96 3.27 20.73 1.22
N GLU A 97 2.79 21.22 0.09
CA GLU A 97 2.70 22.66 -0.20
C GLU A 97 1.70 23.37 0.72
N ALA A 98 0.55 22.75 1.01
CA ALA A 98 -0.46 23.31 1.91
C ALA A 98 0.01 23.36 3.38
N ASP A 99 0.79 22.36 3.82
CA ASP A 99 1.38 22.31 5.16
C ASP A 99 2.80 21.71 5.11
N PRO A 100 3.84 22.55 5.00
CA PRO A 100 5.23 22.10 4.93
C PRO A 100 5.68 21.30 6.17
N ARG A 101 4.96 21.44 7.29
CA ARG A 101 5.23 20.72 8.55
C ARG A 101 4.33 19.51 8.73
N LEU A 102 3.54 19.13 7.72
CA LEU A 102 2.60 18.01 7.81
C LEU A 102 3.31 16.74 8.29
N PHE A 103 4.41 16.38 7.65
CA PHE A 103 5.16 15.18 8.00
C PHE A 103 5.73 15.24 9.42
N GLU A 104 6.26 16.38 9.87
CA GLU A 104 6.76 16.54 11.25
C GLU A 104 5.66 16.36 12.29
N LYS A 105 4.47 16.92 12.00
CA LYS A 105 3.30 16.78 12.86
C LYS A 105 2.87 15.31 12.92
N VAL A 106 2.80 14.63 11.77
CA VAL A 106 2.47 13.20 11.68
C VAL A 106 3.50 12.35 12.43
N TYR A 107 4.78 12.60 12.23
CA TYR A 107 5.87 11.93 12.94
C TYR A 107 5.73 12.08 14.47
N THR A 108 5.51 13.30 14.94
CA THR A 108 5.32 13.57 16.38
C THR A 108 4.09 12.86 16.93
N TYR A 109 3.02 12.79 16.14
CA TYR A 109 1.80 12.09 16.52
C TYR A 109 2.01 10.57 16.60
N LEU A 110 2.56 9.96 15.54
CA LEU A 110 2.83 8.52 15.50
C LEU A 110 3.83 8.11 16.59
N LYS A 111 4.82 8.94 16.93
CA LYS A 111 5.73 8.66 18.05
C LYS A 111 5.01 8.49 19.39
N ARG A 112 3.92 9.22 19.61
CA ARG A 112 3.14 9.20 20.86
C ARG A 112 2.05 8.13 20.88
N HIS A 113 1.41 7.91 19.73
CA HIS A 113 0.18 7.12 19.66
C HIS A 113 0.33 5.75 18.98
N PHE A 114 1.42 5.54 18.23
CA PHE A 114 1.78 4.22 17.71
C PHE A 114 2.52 3.44 18.80
N THR A 115 1.76 2.81 19.69
CA THR A 115 2.29 2.15 20.91
C THR A 115 2.58 0.66 20.73
N ALA A 116 1.97 0.03 19.74
CA ALA A 116 2.19 -1.38 19.43
C ALA A 116 3.44 -1.58 18.55
N PRO A 117 4.08 -2.77 18.59
CA PRO A 117 5.16 -3.10 17.68
C PRO A 117 4.76 -3.05 16.20
N ALA A 118 3.53 -3.47 15.90
CA ALA A 118 2.88 -3.35 14.61
C ALA A 118 1.37 -3.11 14.78
N LEU A 119 0.76 -2.50 13.77
CA LEU A 119 -0.67 -2.24 13.72
C LEU A 119 -1.28 -2.78 12.42
N SER A 120 -2.49 -3.33 12.52
CA SER A 120 -3.28 -3.74 11.36
C SER A 120 -3.75 -2.51 10.56
N LEU A 121 -4.15 -2.73 9.30
CA LEU A 121 -4.67 -1.66 8.43
C LEU A 121 -5.80 -0.87 9.11
N ALA A 122 -6.82 -1.56 9.62
CA ALA A 122 -7.94 -0.93 10.33
C ALA A 122 -7.49 -0.09 11.54
N SER A 123 -6.49 -0.56 12.29
CA SER A 123 -5.95 0.18 13.45
C SER A 123 -5.18 1.43 13.03
N VAL A 124 -4.44 1.36 11.92
CA VAL A 124 -3.72 2.52 11.37
C VAL A 124 -4.70 3.54 10.79
N VAL A 125 -5.74 3.08 10.07
CA VAL A 125 -6.80 3.96 9.56
C VAL A 125 -7.47 4.69 10.72
N ALA A 126 -7.90 3.96 11.76
CA ALA A 126 -8.49 4.58 12.94
C ALA A 126 -7.54 5.57 13.64
N LEU A 127 -6.25 5.23 13.73
CA LEU A 127 -5.23 6.10 14.33
C LEU A 127 -5.06 7.41 13.55
N LEU A 128 -4.99 7.36 12.23
CA LEU A 128 -4.80 8.55 11.39
C LEU A 128 -6.08 9.38 11.29
N ASP A 129 -7.25 8.75 11.24
CA ASP A 129 -8.56 9.42 11.21
C ASP A 129 -8.91 10.11 12.53
N ALA A 130 -8.39 9.60 13.66
CA ALA A 130 -8.59 10.21 14.97
C ALA A 130 -8.04 11.65 15.06
N ARG A 131 -7.23 12.09 14.08
CA ARG A 131 -6.73 13.46 13.97
C ARG A 131 -7.06 14.08 12.61
N PRO A 132 -8.34 14.44 12.37
CA PRO A 132 -8.82 14.87 11.05
C PRO A 132 -8.13 16.14 10.52
N THR A 133 -7.57 16.96 11.41
CA THR A 133 -6.79 18.16 11.02
C THR A 133 -5.52 17.85 10.24
N MET A 134 -5.10 16.59 10.13
CA MET A 134 -3.89 16.19 9.41
C MET A 134 -4.17 15.61 8.02
N ALA A 135 -5.43 15.32 7.66
CA ALA A 135 -5.86 14.79 6.36
C ALA A 135 -4.86 13.80 5.70
N THR A 136 -4.20 12.97 6.52
CA THR A 136 -2.96 12.28 6.11
C THR A 136 -3.26 11.23 5.06
N ILE A 137 -4.30 10.41 5.29
CA ILE A 137 -4.74 9.37 4.34
C ILE A 137 -5.27 10.01 3.06
N ASP A 138 -6.00 11.11 3.17
CA ASP A 138 -6.58 11.82 2.03
C ASP A 138 -5.51 12.49 1.15
N SER A 139 -4.29 12.59 1.66
CA SER A 139 -3.13 13.18 0.98
C SER A 139 -2.21 12.15 0.32
N VAL A 140 -2.47 10.85 0.48
CA VAL A 140 -1.62 9.79 -0.07
C VAL A 140 -1.89 9.58 -1.56
N VAL A 141 -0.83 9.53 -2.35
CA VAL A 141 -0.85 9.22 -3.77
C VAL A 141 0.26 8.26 -4.15
N ILE A 142 -0.03 7.33 -5.07
CA ILE A 142 0.94 6.40 -5.64
C ILE A 142 1.77 7.15 -6.67
N ASP A 143 3.05 7.31 -6.36
CA ASP A 143 4.06 7.72 -7.34
C ASP A 143 4.55 6.47 -8.09
N VAL A 144 4.28 6.41 -9.40
CA VAL A 144 4.65 5.25 -10.24
C VAL A 144 6.17 5.05 -10.26
N ASP A 145 6.95 6.13 -10.25
CA ASP A 145 8.41 6.04 -10.29
C ASP A 145 8.98 5.46 -9.00
N LYS A 146 8.26 5.59 -7.88
CA LYS A 146 8.60 4.94 -6.60
C LYS A 146 7.98 3.55 -6.45
N LEU A 147 6.84 3.31 -7.08
CA LEU A 147 6.16 2.02 -7.03
C LEU A 147 7.01 0.92 -7.68
N VAL A 148 7.63 1.18 -8.84
CA VAL A 148 8.45 0.21 -9.56
C VAL A 148 9.61 -0.35 -8.70
N PRO A 149 10.50 0.48 -8.12
CA PRO A 149 11.58 -0.03 -7.28
C PRO A 149 11.07 -0.70 -5.99
N LEU A 150 9.93 -0.26 -5.44
CA LEU A 150 9.30 -0.92 -4.29
C LEU A 150 8.82 -2.34 -4.64
N LEU A 151 8.16 -2.51 -5.79
CA LEU A 151 7.73 -3.82 -6.29
C LEU A 151 8.93 -4.72 -6.54
N ALA A 152 9.97 -4.22 -7.22
CA ALA A 152 11.19 -4.97 -7.50
C ALA A 152 11.88 -5.44 -6.20
N ALA A 153 11.99 -4.57 -5.20
CA ALA A 153 12.56 -4.91 -3.89
C ALA A 153 11.72 -5.97 -3.16
N ASN A 154 10.39 -5.85 -3.20
CA ASN A 154 9.48 -6.82 -2.60
C ASN A 154 9.53 -8.18 -3.31
N ASN A 155 9.63 -8.17 -4.64
CA ASN A 155 9.79 -9.38 -5.46
C ASN A 155 11.13 -10.08 -5.16
N ALA A 156 12.23 -9.33 -5.04
CA ALA A 156 13.56 -9.87 -4.78
C ALA A 156 13.68 -10.48 -3.37
N ARG A 157 13.15 -9.82 -2.33
CA ARG A 157 13.23 -10.29 -0.94
C ARG A 157 12.36 -11.52 -0.66
N ASN A 158 11.25 -11.63 -1.38
CA ASN A 158 10.29 -12.71 -1.23
C ASN A 158 10.33 -13.65 -2.43
N THR A 159 11.54 -13.93 -2.94
CA THR A 159 11.71 -14.88 -4.04
C THR A 159 11.10 -16.21 -3.62
N VAL A 160 10.01 -16.58 -4.28
CA VAL A 160 9.51 -17.94 -4.26
C VAL A 160 10.57 -18.74 -4.99
N SER A 161 11.46 -19.39 -4.26
CA SER A 161 12.23 -20.49 -4.83
C SER A 161 11.21 -21.55 -5.24
N CYS A 162 10.81 -21.52 -6.51
CA CYS A 162 10.25 -22.67 -7.18
C CYS A 162 11.37 -23.72 -7.22
N LEU A 163 11.60 -24.42 -6.09
CA LEU A 163 12.28 -25.71 -6.09
C LEU A 163 11.32 -26.70 -6.74
N TRP A 164 11.29 -26.65 -8.06
CA TRP A 164 10.89 -27.76 -8.90
C TRP A 164 12.14 -28.18 -9.68
N GLU A 165 12.99 -28.95 -9.03
CA GLU A 165 13.82 -30.00 -9.65
C GLU A 165 13.74 -31.24 -8.78
#